data_AF-A0A6N7Z9D6-F1
#
_entry.id   AF-A0A6N7Z9D6-F1
#
_cell.length_a   1.000
_cell.length_b   1.000
_cell.length_c   1.000
_cell.angle_alpha   90.00
_cell.angle_beta   90.00
_cell.angle_gamma   90.00
#
_symmetry.space_group_name_H-M   'P 1'
#
loop_
_entity.id
_entity.type
_entity.pdbx_description
1 polymer ?
#
loop_
_entity_poly.entity_id
_entity_poly.type
_entity_poly.pdbx_seq_one_letter_code
_entity_poly.pdbx_strand_id
1 'polypeptide(L)' 'MTETLKTLLAVAQLPASEAEIAAYLKSFETQRAAVEALYDVAAARYVDPALRFRAGARITPWASESPGTR' A
#
# COMPACT_ATOMS: atom_id res chain seq x y z
N MET A 1 21.28 4.26 0.79
CA MET A 1 19.86 4.40 0.37
C MET A 1 19.74 4.72 -1.12
N THR A 2 20.44 5.71 -1.65
CA THR A 2 20.38 6.08 -3.08
C THR A 2 20.65 4.91 -4.03
N GLU A 3 21.71 4.13 -3.82
CA GLU A 3 22.02 2.96 -4.65
C GLU A 3 20.96 1.85 -4.56
N THR A 4 20.39 1.66 -3.37
CA THR A 4 19.28 0.71 -3.16
C THR A 4 18.04 1.15 -3.93
N LEU A 5 17.67 2.42 -3.86
CA LEU A 5 16.55 2.97 -4.62
C LEU A 5 16.76 2.83 -6.13
N LYS A 6 17.95 3.20 -6.63
CA LYS A 6 18.31 3.05 -8.05
C LYS A 6 18.22 1.60 -8.51
N THR A 7 18.69 0.66 -7.69
CA THR A 7 18.59 -0.78 -7.94
C THR A 7 17.13 -1.24 -8.01
N LEU A 8 16.29 -0.82 -7.05
CA LEU A 8 14.87 -1.19 -7.02
C LEU A 8 14.10 -0.65 -8.23
N LEU A 9 14.36 0.61 -8.61
CA LEU A 9 13.77 1.22 -9.81
C LEU A 9 14.20 0.49 -11.08
N ALA A 10 15.47 0.11 -11.19
CA ALA A 10 15.98 -0.67 -12.32
C ALA A 10 15.32 -2.05 -12.42
N VAL A 11 15.20 -2.78 -11.29
CA VAL A 11 14.51 -4.08 -11.25
C VAL A 11 13.04 -3.95 -11.63
N ALA A 12 12.38 -2.88 -11.21
CA ALA A 12 11.00 -2.57 -11.55
C ALA A 12 10.83 -2.03 -12.99
N GLN A 13 11.92 -1.83 -13.72
CA GLN A 13 11.94 -1.19 -15.04
C GLN A 13 11.27 0.20 -15.05
N LEU A 14 11.39 0.93 -13.94
CA LEU A 14 10.85 2.28 -13.78
C LEU A 14 11.97 3.31 -13.99
N PRO A 15 11.97 4.06 -15.11
CA PRO A 15 12.90 5.16 -15.26
C PRO A 15 12.54 6.28 -14.28
N ALA A 16 13.56 6.88 -13.66
CA ALA A 16 13.39 8.04 -12.79
C ALA A 16 14.52 9.05 -13.04
N SER A 17 14.16 10.32 -13.09
CA SER A 17 15.08 11.45 -13.06
C SER A 17 15.72 11.60 -11.67
N GLU A 18 16.84 12.32 -11.60
CA GLU A 18 17.50 12.62 -10.32
C GLU A 18 16.60 13.44 -9.38
N ALA A 19 15.70 14.27 -9.92
CA ALA A 19 14.71 15.01 -9.12
C ALA A 19 13.67 14.09 -8.47
N GLU A 20 13.18 13.09 -9.22
CA GLU A 20 12.25 12.08 -8.68
C GLU A 20 12.94 11.20 -7.63
N ILE A 21 14.18 10.79 -7.88
CA ILE A 21 15.00 10.04 -6.90
C ILE A 21 15.14 10.85 -5.61
N ALA A 22 15.46 12.13 -5.69
CA ALA A 22 15.55 13.00 -4.51
C ALA A 22 14.21 13.10 -3.76
N ALA A 23 13.08 13.17 -4.47
CA ALA A 23 11.74 13.20 -3.87
C ALA A 23 11.40 11.88 -3.16
N TYR A 24 11.73 10.72 -3.76
CA TYR A 24 11.55 9.42 -3.12
C TYR A 24 12.40 9.28 -1.87
N LEU A 25 13.67 9.67 -1.92
CA LEU A 25 14.56 9.62 -0.76
C LEU A 25 14.06 10.51 0.39
N LYS A 26 13.57 11.71 0.08
CA LYS A 26 13.00 12.63 1.07
C LYS A 26 11.76 12.09 1.76
N SER A 27 10.92 11.35 1.04
CA SER A 27 9.66 10.80 1.56
C SER A 27 9.80 9.44 2.24
N PHE A 28 10.91 8.75 2.02
CA PHE A 28 11.12 7.37 2.49
C PHE A 28 10.94 7.19 4.00
N GLU A 29 11.52 8.06 4.85
CA GLU A 29 11.41 7.88 6.31
C GLU A 29 9.97 7.97 6.81
N THR A 30 9.18 8.90 6.25
CA THR A 30 7.76 9.03 6.58
C THR A 30 6.98 7.80 6.11
N GLN A 31 7.27 7.30 4.90
CA GLN A 31 6.62 6.11 4.37
C GLN A 31 6.97 4.86 5.17
N ARG A 32 8.25 4.71 5.55
CA ARG A 32 8.73 3.61 6.40
C ARG A 32 8.01 3.60 7.74
N ALA A 33 7.95 4.74 8.42
CA ALA A 33 7.24 4.85 9.70
C ALA A 33 5.75 4.51 9.58
N ALA A 34 5.09 4.98 8.50
CA ALA A 34 3.68 4.67 8.26
C ALA A 34 3.46 3.16 8.02
N VAL A 35 4.36 2.50 7.28
CA VAL A 35 4.29 1.04 7.05
C VAL A 35 4.56 0.26 8.34
N GLU A 36 5.56 0.65 9.11
CA GLU A 36 5.88 0.03 10.41
C GLU A 36 4.69 0.11 11.37
N ALA A 37 4.02 1.27 11.43
CA ALA A 37 2.83 1.45 12.26
C ALA A 37 1.67 0.47 11.93
N LEU A 38 1.58 -0.03 10.68
CA LEU A 38 0.59 -1.05 10.31
C LEU A 38 0.87 -2.41 10.97
N TYR A 39 2.14 -2.71 11.27
CA TYR A 39 2.57 -3.96 11.89
C TYR A 39 2.63 -3.91 13.42
N ASP A 40 2.63 -2.72 14.01
CA ASP A 40 2.61 -2.50 15.46
C ASP A 40 1.24 -2.81 16.10
N VAL A 41 0.19 -2.94 15.30
CA VAL A 41 -1.12 -3.37 15.79
C VAL A 41 -1.08 -4.88 16.05
N ALA A 42 -0.87 -5.29 17.30
CA ALA A 42 -0.82 -6.71 17.69
C ALA A 42 -2.07 -7.49 17.24
N ALA A 43 -3.23 -6.82 17.17
CA ALA A 43 -4.45 -7.40 16.62
C ALA A 43 -4.31 -7.75 15.12
N ALA A 44 -3.62 -6.93 14.32
CA ALA A 44 -3.41 -7.12 12.87
C ALA A 44 -2.60 -8.39 12.52
N ARG A 45 -1.75 -8.86 13.44
CA ARG A 45 -0.83 -10.00 13.24
C ARG A 45 -1.54 -11.35 13.02
N TYR A 46 -2.79 -11.47 13.49
CA TYR A 46 -3.58 -12.71 13.40
C TYR A 46 -4.94 -12.51 12.71
N VAL A 47 -5.19 -11.32 12.14
CA VAL A 47 -6.43 -11.09 11.39
C VAL A 47 -6.32 -11.82 10.06
N ASP A 48 -7.43 -12.42 9.66
CA ASP A 48 -7.60 -12.95 8.31
C ASP A 48 -7.15 -11.89 7.28
N PRO A 49 -6.22 -12.18 6.34
CA PRO A 49 -5.84 -11.24 5.31
C PRO A 49 -7.08 -10.65 4.64
N ALA A 50 -7.17 -9.32 4.61
CA ALA A 50 -8.34 -8.62 4.09
C ALA A 50 -8.69 -9.03 2.64
N LEU A 51 -7.69 -9.55 1.90
CA LEU A 51 -7.83 -10.06 0.54
C LEU A 51 -7.66 -11.59 0.47
N ARG A 52 -8.27 -12.36 1.39
CA ARG A 52 -8.46 -13.78 1.12
C ARG A 52 -9.33 -13.95 -0.12
N PHE A 53 -8.76 -14.55 -1.16
CA PHE A 53 -9.53 -14.97 -2.31
C PHE A 53 -10.55 -16.01 -1.87
N ARG A 54 -11.83 -15.65 -1.94
CA ARG A 54 -12.96 -16.54 -1.72
C ARG A 54 -13.62 -16.74 -3.07
N ALA A 55 -13.44 -17.91 -3.69
CA ALA A 55 -13.99 -18.22 -5.01
C ALA A 55 -15.52 -18.05 -5.08
N GLY A 56 -16.22 -18.20 -3.94
CA GLY A 56 -17.66 -17.97 -3.81
C GLY A 56 -18.06 -16.56 -3.37
N ALA A 57 -17.10 -15.65 -3.10
CA ALA A 57 -17.45 -14.30 -2.67
C ALA A 57 -18.24 -13.58 -3.76
N ARG A 58 -19.32 -12.93 -3.35
CA ARG A 58 -20.08 -11.99 -4.15
C ARG A 58 -19.72 -10.61 -3.62
N ILE A 59 -19.18 -9.75 -4.47
CA ILE A 59 -18.86 -8.37 -4.10
C ILE A 59 -20.19 -7.61 -4.08
N THR A 60 -20.57 -7.10 -2.90
CA THR A 60 -21.65 -6.12 -2.79
C THR A 60 -21.13 -4.78 -3.28
N PRO A 61 -21.73 -4.15 -4.30
CA PRO A 61 -21.28 -2.85 -4.77
C PRO A 61 -21.35 -1.82 -3.64
N TRP A 62 -20.27 -1.05 -3.47
CA TRP A 62 -20.14 -0.03 -2.43
C TRP A 62 -21.27 1.02 -2.44
N ALA A 63 -21.92 1.23 -3.59
CA ALA A 63 -23.00 2.20 -3.78
C ALA A 63 -24.42 1.60 -3.63
N SER A 64 -24.57 0.36 -3.17
CA SER A 64 -25.88 -0.33 -3.14
C SER A 64 -26.77 -0.03 -1.94
N GLU A 65 -26.32 0.82 -1.00
CA GLU A 65 -27.16 1.36 0.06
C GLU A 65 -27.24 2.90 -0.04
N SER A 66 -28.16 3.39 -0.85
CA SER A 66 -28.93 4.57 -0.41
C SER A 66 -30.16 4.01 0.30
N PRO A 67 -30.32 4.22 1.63
CA PRO A 67 -31.61 4.05 2.26
C PRO A 67 -32.53 5.17 1.75
N GLY A 68 -33.07 4.98 0.55
CA GLY A 68 -34.19 5.75 0.05
C GLY A 68 -35.46 5.22 0.68
N THR A 69 -35.95 5.92 1.70
CA THR A 69 -37.36 5.94 2.14
C THR A 69 -37.46 7.03 3.21
N ARG A 70 -38.44 7.92 3.23
CA ARG A 70 -39.66 8.10 2.44
C ARG A 70 -40.18 9.51 2.77
#